data_AF-A0AAJ1Q7D6-F1
#
_entry.id   AF-A0AAJ1Q7D6-F1
#
_cell.length_a   1.000
_cell.length_b   1.000
_cell.length_c   1.000
_cell.angle_alpha   90.00
_cell.angle_beta   90.00
_cell.angle_gamma   90.00
#
_symmetry.space_group_name_H-M   'P 1'
#
loop_
_entity.id
_entity.type
_entity.pdbx_description
1 polymer ?
#
loop_
_entity_poly.entity_id
_entity_poly.type
_entity_poly.pdbx_seq_one_letter_code
_entity_poly.pdbx_strand_id
1 'polypeptide(L)'
;MGAIDKYKELGVEKLIVFDGTDGINYEAIANAEPDIILATYSALTQKECDSLSGIAPVIVYPDGPYQTRWREHIQINVTVLGYEQGGIQMIEDVEN
;
A
#
# COMPACT_ATOMS: atom_id res chain seq x y z
N MET A 1 -2.24 -18.13 10.52
CA MET A 1 -2.48 -18.41 9.09
C MET A 1 -1.59 -17.47 8.30
N GLY A 2 -0.78 -17.98 7.36
CA GLY A 2 0.18 -17.14 6.63
C GLY A 2 -0.50 -16.35 5.50
N ALA A 3 0.11 -15.25 5.04
CA ALA A 3 -0.42 -14.46 3.92
C ALA A 3 -0.68 -15.32 2.65
N ILE A 4 0.16 -16.32 2.41
CA ILE A 4 0.05 -17.26 1.27
C ILE A 4 -1.25 -18.06 1.31
N ASP A 5 -1.71 -18.50 2.49
CA ASP A 5 -2.95 -19.26 2.62
C ASP A 5 -4.15 -18.37 2.29
N LYS A 6 -4.11 -17.10 2.72
CA LYS A 6 -5.17 -16.12 2.45
C LYS A 6 -5.29 -15.79 0.95
N TYR A 7 -4.18 -15.71 0.22
CA TYR A 7 -4.23 -15.50 -1.23
C TYR A 7 -4.90 -16.67 -1.96
N LYS A 8 -4.64 -17.92 -1.55
CA LYS A 8 -5.32 -19.09 -2.12
C LYS A 8 -6.82 -19.07 -1.87
N GLU A 9 -7.26 -18.69 -0.67
CA GLU A 9 -8.68 -18.52 -0.35
C GLU A 9 -9.35 -17.45 -1.23
N LEU A 10 -8.62 -16.39 -1.56
CA LEU A 10 -9.09 -15.30 -2.43
C LEU A 10 -9.01 -15.64 -3.94
N GLY A 11 -8.56 -16.84 -4.31
CA GLY A 11 -8.36 -17.23 -5.71
C GLY A 11 -7.19 -16.51 -6.40
N VAL A 12 -6.28 -15.91 -5.62
CA VAL A 12 -5.10 -15.21 -6.14
C VAL A 12 -3.97 -16.23 -6.30
N GLU A 13 -3.77 -16.72 -7.53
CA GLU A 13 -2.72 -17.70 -7.84
C GLU A 13 -1.32 -17.09 -7.91
N LYS A 14 -1.22 -15.82 -8.32
CA LYS A 14 0.06 -15.12 -8.48
C LYS A 14 -0.05 -13.67 -8.04
N LEU A 15 0.77 -13.29 -7.06
CA LEU A 15 1.01 -11.90 -6.71
C LEU A 15 1.84 -11.23 -7.80
N ILE A 16 1.43 -10.04 -8.21
CA ILE A 16 2.28 -9.16 -9.00
C ILE A 16 3.25 -8.50 -8.02
N VAL A 17 4.53 -8.84 -8.15
CA VAL A 17 5.62 -8.22 -7.39
C VAL A 17 6.43 -7.40 -8.37
N PHE A 18 6.63 -6.12 -8.05
CA PHE A 18 7.41 -5.22 -8.87
C PHE A 18 8.85 -5.17 -8.36
N ASP A 19 9.80 -5.16 -9.28
CA ASP A 19 11.18 -4.82 -8.96
C ASP A 19 11.31 -3.30 -8.85
N GLY A 20 11.77 -2.82 -7.69
CA GLY A 20 11.93 -1.41 -7.39
C GLY A 20 13.37 -0.91 -7.48
N THR A 21 14.35 -1.73 -7.88
CA THR A 21 15.77 -1.32 -7.89
C THR A 21 16.08 -0.20 -8.86
N ASP A 22 15.39 -0.18 -10.01
CA ASP A 22 15.58 0.82 -11.07
C ASP A 22 14.54 1.95 -11.02
N GLY A 23 13.77 2.01 -9.93
CA GLY A 23 12.69 2.98 -9.72
C GLY A 23 11.30 2.41 -9.99
N ILE A 24 10.32 3.30 -10.17
CA ILE A 24 8.89 2.95 -10.28
C ILE A 24 8.58 2.50 -11.71
N ASN A 25 8.08 1.27 -11.85
CA ASN A 25 7.58 0.75 -13.12
C ASN A 25 6.11 1.12 -13.34
N TYR A 26 5.86 2.32 -13.88
CA TYR A 26 4.51 2.85 -14.11
C TYR A 26 3.67 1.98 -15.05
N GLU A 27 4.27 1.43 -16.10
CA GLU A 27 3.55 0.57 -17.06
C GLU A 27 3.06 -0.72 -16.39
N ALA A 28 3.92 -1.34 -15.58
CA ALA A 28 3.55 -2.55 -14.85
C ALA A 28 2.48 -2.26 -13.78
N ILE A 29 2.53 -1.09 -13.12
CA ILE A 29 1.49 -0.66 -12.17
C ILE A 29 0.17 -0.41 -12.91
N ALA A 30 0.19 0.28 -14.05
CA ALA A 30 -1.02 0.53 -14.84
C ALA A 30 -1.67 -0.77 -15.34
N ASN A 31 -0.86 -1.73 -15.80
CA ASN A 31 -1.33 -3.06 -16.22
C ASN A 31 -1.92 -3.91 -15.08
N ALA A 32 -1.64 -3.56 -13.82
CA ALA A 32 -2.26 -4.21 -12.67
C ALA A 32 -3.66 -3.64 -12.34
N GLU A 33 -4.11 -2.62 -13.09
CA GLU A 33 -5.42 -1.98 -12.96
C GLU A 33 -5.80 -1.66 -11.50
N PRO A 34 -4.96 -0.95 -10.74
CA PRO A 34 -5.22 -0.68 -9.33
C PRO A 34 -6.39 0.29 -9.16
N ASP A 35 -7.29 0.01 -8.21
CA ASP A 35 -8.29 0.99 -7.78
C ASP A 35 -7.68 2.09 -6.88
N ILE A 36 -6.57 1.78 -6.22
CA ILE A 36 -5.89 2.69 -5.30
C ILE A 36 -4.41 2.30 -5.13
N ILE A 37 -3.55 3.29 -4.92
CA ILE A 37 -2.11 3.13 -4.67
C ILE A 37 -1.80 3.65 -3.26
N LEU A 38 -1.41 2.75 -2.35
CA LEU A 38 -1.03 3.09 -0.97
C LEU A 38 0.50 3.22 -0.87
N ALA A 39 0.99 4.44 -0.71
CA ALA A 39 2.40 4.79 -0.61
C ALA A 39 2.70 5.63 0.65
N THR A 40 1.97 5.35 1.74
CA THR A 40 2.02 6.10 3.01
C THR A 40 3.36 5.97 3.73
N TYR A 41 4.15 4.93 3.48
CA TYR A 41 5.56 4.88 3.89
C TYR A 41 6.44 4.77 2.65
N SER A 42 6.81 5.90 2.08
CA SER A 42 7.59 5.99 0.84
C SER A 42 8.43 7.26 0.81
N ALA A 43 9.17 7.46 -0.29
CA ALA A 43 9.81 8.71 -0.64
C ALA A 43 9.39 9.22 -2.03
N LEU A 44 8.11 9.05 -2.38
CA LEU A 44 7.59 9.58 -3.63
C LEU A 44 7.80 11.09 -3.72
N THR A 45 8.46 11.53 -4.77
CA THR A 45 8.50 12.94 -5.15
C THR A 45 7.15 13.39 -5.69
N GLN A 46 6.89 14.71 -5.73
CA GLN A 46 5.66 15.25 -6.31
C GLN A 46 5.44 14.77 -7.74
N LYS A 47 6.50 14.75 -8.56
CA LYS A 47 6.43 14.30 -9.96
C LYS A 47 6.02 12.84 -10.09
N GLU A 48 6.52 11.97 -9.21
CA GLU A 48 6.15 10.55 -9.19
C GLU A 48 4.72 10.37 -8.71
N CYS A 49 4.29 11.12 -7.70
CA CYS A 49 2.90 11.17 -7.24
C CYS A 49 1.95 11.62 -8.36
N ASP A 50 2.29 12.67 -9.10
CA ASP A 50 1.48 13.17 -10.23
C ASP A 50 1.37 12.12 -11.35
N SER A 51 2.46 11.40 -11.63
CA SER A 51 2.49 10.33 -12.63
C SER A 51 1.62 9.13 -12.21
N LEU A 52 1.71 8.72 -10.94
CA LEU A 52 0.88 7.64 -10.39
C LEU A 52 -0.60 8.03 -10.29
N SER A 53 -0.90 9.31 -10.02
CA SER A 53 -2.27 9.83 -9.95
C SER A 53 -3.01 9.77 -11.29
N GLY A 54 -2.27 9.65 -12.40
CA GLY A 54 -2.84 9.36 -13.71
C GLY A 54 -3.32 7.90 -13.88
N ILE A 55 -2.91 7.00 -12.97
CA ILE A 55 -3.29 5.58 -12.97
C ILE A 55 -4.45 5.34 -12.00
N ALA A 56 -4.28 5.77 -10.74
CA ALA A 56 -5.27 5.59 -9.68
C ALA A 56 -5.06 6.63 -8.55
N PRO A 57 -6.03 6.86 -7.66
CA PRO A 57 -5.83 7.66 -6.46
C PRO A 57 -4.61 7.19 -5.66
N VAL A 58 -3.73 8.12 -5.29
CA VAL A 58 -2.51 7.82 -4.53
C VAL A 58 -2.63 8.37 -3.12
N ILE A 59 -2.45 7.51 -2.12
CA ILE A 59 -2.37 7.92 -0.72
C ILE A 59 -0.90 7.93 -0.32
N VAL A 60 -0.38 9.14 -0.06
CA VAL A 60 1.02 9.37 0.33
C VAL A 60 1.14 9.63 1.82
N TYR A 61 2.38 9.74 2.30
CA TYR A 61 2.69 10.14 3.68
C TYR A 61 2.08 11.53 4.01
N PRO A 62 1.72 11.81 5.28
CA PRO A 62 1.17 13.10 5.70
C PRO A 62 2.25 14.16 5.95
N ASP A 63 3.35 13.79 6.62
CA ASP A 63 4.36 14.75 7.10
C ASP A 63 5.58 14.87 6.18
N GLY A 64 6.03 13.76 5.60
CA GLY A 64 7.19 13.74 4.73
C GLY A 64 7.72 12.33 4.42
N PRO A 65 8.71 12.23 3.50
CA PRO A 65 9.32 10.96 3.11
C PRO A 65 9.81 10.15 4.31
N TYR A 66 9.37 8.90 4.40
CA TYR A 66 9.71 7.97 5.50
C TYR A 66 9.35 8.46 6.92
N GLN A 67 8.45 9.45 7.07
CA GLN A 67 8.09 10.00 8.39
C GLN A 67 6.82 9.40 8.98
N THR A 68 6.08 8.57 8.22
CA THR A 68 4.86 7.92 8.72
C THR A 68 5.21 6.79 9.67
N ARG A 69 4.75 6.91 10.92
CA ARG A 69 4.97 5.89 11.96
C ARG A 69 4.18 4.63 11.62
N TRP A 70 4.65 3.46 12.06
CA TRP A 70 4.00 2.19 11.69
C TRP A 70 2.52 2.10 12.10
N ARG A 71 2.12 2.65 13.25
CA ARG A 71 0.71 2.69 13.69
C ARG A 71 -0.14 3.56 12.77
N GLU A 72 0.38 4.73 12.43
CA GLU A 72 -0.26 5.68 11.53
C GLU A 72 -0.34 5.13 10.10
N HIS A 73 0.72 4.47 9.62
CA HIS A 73 0.74 3.76 8.35
C HIS A 73 -0.39 2.73 8.27
N ILE A 74 -0.55 1.89 9.31
CA ILE A 74 -1.64 0.93 9.39
C ILE A 74 -2.98 1.67 9.42
N GLN A 75 -3.17 2.67 10.29
CA GLN A 75 -4.41 3.43 10.44
C GLN A 75 -4.89 4.06 9.13
N ILE A 76 -3.99 4.72 8.40
CA ILE A 76 -4.34 5.33 7.10
C ILE A 76 -4.77 4.25 6.12
N ASN A 77 -3.97 3.18 5.98
CA ASN A 77 -4.25 2.12 5.02
C ASN A 77 -5.59 1.42 5.30
N VAL A 78 -5.88 1.08 6.56
CA VAL A 78 -7.14 0.40 6.90
C VAL A 78 -8.36 1.30 6.79
N THR A 79 -8.22 2.61 7.00
CA THR A 79 -9.31 3.58 6.79
C THR A 79 -9.69 3.63 5.31
N VAL A 80 -8.69 3.70 4.44
CA VAL A 80 -8.89 3.74 3.00
C VAL A 80 -9.52 2.44 2.48
N LEU A 81 -9.17 1.30 3.09
CA LEU A 81 -9.72 -0.01 2.74
C LEU A 81 -11.08 -0.31 3.42
N GLY A 82 -11.61 0.57 4.29
CA GLY A 82 -12.83 0.32 5.05
C GLY A 82 -12.74 -0.85 6.03
N TYR A 83 -11.55 -1.06 6.62
CA TYR A 83 -11.21 -2.20 7.48
C TYR A 83 -10.69 -1.76 8.87
N GLU A 84 -11.24 -0.67 9.42
CA GLU A 84 -10.70 -0.02 10.62
C GLU A 84 -10.65 -0.92 11.85
N GLN A 85 -11.71 -1.70 12.10
CA GLN A 85 -11.75 -2.60 13.27
C GLN A 85 -10.63 -3.64 13.24
N GLY A 86 -10.38 -4.24 12.07
CA GLY A 86 -9.30 -5.21 11.91
C GLY A 86 -7.91 -4.56 12.04
N GLY A 87 -7.77 -3.30 11.61
CA GLY A 87 -6.54 -2.54 11.81
C GLY A 87 -6.24 -2.21 13.27
N ILE A 88 -7.26 -1.88 14.07
CA ILE A 88 -7.11 -1.65 15.52
C ILE A 88 -6.58 -2.91 16.18
N GLN A 89 -7.22 -4.07 15.92
CA GLN A 89 -6.76 -5.35 16.46
C GLN A 89 -5.31 -5.65 16.06
N MET A 90 -4.95 -5.39 14.80
CA MET A 90 -3.59 -5.62 14.30
C MET A 90 -2.54 -4.77 15.05
N ILE A 91 -2.87 -3.52 15.39
CA ILE A 91 -1.97 -2.65 16.16
C ILE A 91 -1.79 -3.21 17.57
N GLU A 92 -2.89 -3.57 18.24
CA GLU A 92 -2.86 -4.14 19.59
C GLU A 92 -2.05 -5.44 19.62
N ASP A 93 -2.23 -6.33 18.64
CA ASP A 93 -1.50 -7.60 18.55
C ASP A 93 0.02 -7.40 18.40
N VAL A 94 0.45 -6.34 17.71
CA VAL A 94 1.87 -6.03 17.51
C VAL A 94 2.50 -5.38 18.76
N GLU A 95 1.70 -4.75 19.61
CA GLU A 95 2.17 -4.09 20.85
C GLU A 95 2.39 -5.05 22.02
N ASN A 96 1.80 -6.25 21.96
CA ASN A 96 1.87 -7.28 23.00
C ASN A 96 3.04 -8.23 22.82
#